data_AF-A0A2R6T8W3-F1
#
_entry.id   AF-A0A2R6T8W3-F1
#
_cell.length_a   1.000
_cell.length_b   1.000
_cell.length_c   1.000
_cell.angle_alpha   90.00
_cell.angle_beta   90.00
_cell.angle_gamma   90.00
#
_symmetry.space_group_name_H-M   'P 1'
#
loop_
_entity.id
_entity.type
_entity.pdbx_description
1 polymer ?
#
loop_
_entity_poly.entity_id
_entity_poly.type
_entity_poly.pdbx_seq_one_letter_code
_entity_poly.pdbx_strand_id
1 'polypeptide(L)'
;DLINERVKNIKGERNRIEETFPEICLPSNTNFLLMDVDARDKLLEDGIAVRGFHGELEKYIRVTVGRKKENKEFINSLKDFLNDHKR
;
A
#
# COMPACT_ATOMS: atom_id res chain seq x y z
N ASP A 1 -3.23 -26.08 8.26
CA ASP A 1 -1.90 -25.52 8.57
C ASP A 1 -2.04 -24.00 8.66
N LEU A 2 -1.86 -23.45 9.86
CA LEU A 2 -2.05 -22.03 10.19
C LEU A 2 -1.14 -21.11 9.36
N ILE A 3 0.05 -21.58 8.98
CA ILE A 3 1.00 -20.79 8.18
C ILE A 3 0.42 -20.57 6.78
N ASN A 4 -0.06 -21.64 6.14
CA ASN A 4 -0.62 -21.58 4.79
C ASN A 4 -1.88 -20.69 4.72
N GLU A 5 -2.70 -20.71 5.76
CA GLU A 5 -3.86 -19.82 5.86
C GLU A 5 -3.44 -18.34 5.96
N ARG A 6 -2.43 -18.02 6.77
CA ARG A 6 -1.87 -16.65 6.85
C ARG A 6 -1.29 -16.19 5.52
N VAL A 7 -0.53 -17.06 4.84
CA VAL A 7 0.03 -16.76 3.52
C VAL A 7 -1.09 -16.49 2.52
N LYS A 8 -2.15 -17.31 2.52
CA LYS A 8 -3.32 -17.10 1.66
C LYS A 8 -4.00 -15.76 1.92
N ASN A 9 -4.16 -15.39 3.19
CA ASN A 9 -4.76 -14.11 3.57
C ASN A 9 -3.90 -12.91 3.14
N ILE A 10 -2.59 -12.97 3.35
CA ILE A 10 -1.66 -11.91 2.90
C ILE A 10 -1.72 -11.78 1.38
N LYS A 11 -1.69 -12.89 0.63
CA LYS A 11 -1.81 -12.86 -0.83
C LYS A 11 -3.13 -12.24 -1.29
N GLY A 12 -4.25 -12.60 -0.66
CA GLY A 12 -5.56 -12.04 -0.99
C GLY A 12 -5.63 -10.53 -0.76
N GLU A 13 -5.15 -10.05 0.39
CA GLU A 13 -5.15 -8.61 0.67
C GLU A 13 -4.14 -7.84 -0.20
N ARG A 14 -3.00 -8.45 -0.54
CA ARG A 14 -2.02 -7.87 -1.47
C ARG A 14 -2.64 -7.66 -2.85
N ASN A 15 -3.23 -8.72 -3.41
CA ASN A 15 -3.87 -8.66 -4.73
C ASN A 15 -4.99 -7.61 -4.73
N ARG A 16 -5.76 -7.51 -3.64
CA ARG A 16 -6.80 -6.47 -3.50
C ARG A 16 -6.23 -5.05 -3.59
N ILE A 17 -5.08 -4.77 -2.96
CA ILE A 17 -4.43 -3.46 -3.05
C ILE A 17 -3.86 -3.25 -4.47
N GLU A 18 -3.20 -4.25 -5.06
CA GLU A 18 -2.68 -4.22 -6.44
C GLU A 18 -3.80 -3.89 -7.45
N GLU A 19 -4.93 -4.60 -7.39
CA GLU A 19 -6.11 -4.40 -8.25
C GLU A 19 -6.78 -3.04 -8.03
N THR A 20 -6.67 -2.47 -6.83
CA THR A 20 -7.23 -1.15 -6.52
C THR A 20 -6.38 -0.01 -7.12
N PHE A 21 -5.07 -0.20 -7.20
CA PHE A 21 -4.10 0.82 -7.62
C PHE A 21 -3.15 0.29 -8.72
N PRO A 22 -3.66 -0.23 -9.85
CA PRO A 22 -2.84 -0.97 -10.81
C PRO A 22 -1.78 -0.10 -11.50
N GLU A 23 -2.01 1.20 -11.63
CA GLU A 23 -1.11 2.13 -12.32
C GLU A 23 0.11 2.52 -11.48
N ILE A 24 0.01 2.41 -10.15
CA ILE A 24 1.06 2.83 -9.23
C ILE A 24 1.65 1.66 -8.43
N CYS A 25 1.02 0.48 -8.41
CA CYS A 25 1.52 -0.72 -7.74
C CYS A 25 2.47 -1.51 -8.65
N LEU A 26 3.69 -1.79 -8.17
CA LEU A 26 4.59 -2.76 -8.79
C LEU A 26 4.24 -4.20 -8.35
N PRO A 27 4.37 -5.21 -9.24
CA PRO A 27 4.09 -6.60 -8.89
C PRO A 27 4.94 -7.07 -7.71
N SER A 28 4.32 -7.73 -6.73
CA SER A 28 5.02 -8.25 -5.57
C SER A 28 4.79 -9.73 -5.32
N ASN A 29 5.85 -10.42 -4.89
CA ASN A 29 5.80 -11.80 -4.41
C ASN A 29 6.00 -11.91 -2.88
N THR A 30 5.98 -10.78 -2.16
CA THR A 30 6.25 -10.70 -0.71
C THR A 30 5.02 -10.23 0.09
N ASN A 31 5.20 -9.83 1.35
CA ASN A 31 4.16 -9.25 2.21
C ASN A 31 4.12 -7.71 2.16
N PHE A 32 4.71 -7.09 1.15
CA PHE A 32 4.63 -5.64 0.93
C PHE A 32 4.46 -5.32 -0.55
N LEU A 33 4.05 -4.10 -0.84
CA LEU A 33 3.96 -3.52 -2.18
C LEU A 33 4.88 -2.31 -2.28
N LEU A 34 5.53 -2.15 -3.43
CA LEU A 34 6.23 -0.92 -3.77
C LEU A 34 5.30 -0.11 -4.68
N MET A 35 5.05 1.14 -4.33
CA MET A 35 4.10 1.99 -5.02
C MET A 35 4.75 3.30 -5.45
N ASP A 36 4.58 3.68 -6.72
CA ASP A 36 5.07 4.93 -7.32
C ASP A 36 4.14 6.10 -6.96
N VAL A 37 4.21 6.52 -5.70
CA VAL A 37 3.39 7.62 -5.18
C VAL A 37 4.06 8.25 -3.97
N ASP A 38 4.16 9.58 -3.99
CA ASP A 38 4.66 10.37 -2.87
C ASP A 38 3.52 10.79 -1.93
N ALA A 39 2.95 9.79 -1.24
CA ALA A 39 1.84 9.99 -0.30
C ALA A 39 2.25 9.84 1.17
N ARG A 40 3.57 9.78 1.46
CA ARG A 40 4.07 9.40 2.79
C ARG A 40 3.53 10.32 3.88
N ASP A 41 3.66 11.64 3.68
CA ASP A 41 3.33 12.63 4.69
C ASP A 41 1.81 12.66 4.94
N LYS A 42 1.00 12.64 3.87
CA LYS A 42 -0.45 12.55 3.98
C LYS A 42 -0.92 11.29 4.72
N LEU A 43 -0.33 10.14 4.38
CA LEU A 43 -0.65 8.88 5.05
C LEU A 43 -0.28 8.92 6.54
N LEU A 44 0.86 9.55 6.88
CA LEU A 44 1.28 9.72 8.25
C LEU A 44 0.32 10.63 9.05
N GLU A 45 -0.17 11.71 8.44
CA GLU A 45 -1.20 12.58 9.02
C GLU A 45 -2.49 11.82 9.33
N ASP A 46 -2.86 10.85 8.47
CA ASP A 46 -4.00 9.96 8.68
C ASP A 46 -3.71 8.81 9.68
N GLY A 47 -2.53 8.79 10.29
CA GLY A 47 -2.11 7.77 11.25
C GLY A 47 -1.61 6.47 10.61
N ILE A 48 -1.33 6.47 9.31
CA ILE A 48 -0.89 5.30 8.54
C ILE A 48 0.61 5.43 8.24
N ALA A 49 1.42 4.67 8.98
CA ALA A 49 2.87 4.66 8.78
C ALA A 49 3.27 3.76 7.60
N VAL A 50 3.85 4.36 6.55
CA VAL A 50 4.49 3.65 5.43
C VAL A 50 6.01 3.88 5.44
N ARG A 51 6.76 3.02 4.73
CA ARG A 51 8.21 3.18 4.57
C ARG A 51 8.47 3.83 3.22
N GLY A 52 8.96 5.05 3.15
CA GLY A 52 9.54 5.54 1.90
C GLY A 52 11.06 5.36 1.87
N PHE A 53 11.66 5.75 0.74
CA PHE A 53 13.08 5.60 0.47
C PHE A 53 13.76 6.97 0.30
N HIS A 54 15.05 6.96 0.02
CA HIS A 54 15.85 8.13 -0.36
C HIS A 54 16.53 7.85 -1.70
N GLY A 55 16.95 8.90 -2.42
CA GLY A 55 17.64 8.76 -3.71
C GLY A 55 16.68 8.39 -4.85
N GLU A 56 17.08 7.46 -5.72
CA GLU A 56 16.30 7.09 -6.92
C GLU A 56 14.88 6.60 -6.63
N LEU A 57 14.62 6.14 -5.39
CA LEU A 57 13.31 5.65 -4.95
C LEU A 57 12.54 6.63 -4.07
N GLU A 58 12.96 7.90 -3.98
CA GLU A 58 12.35 8.91 -3.09
C GLU A 58 10.85 9.10 -3.35
N LYS A 59 10.41 9.00 -4.61
CA LYS A 59 9.00 9.05 -5.03
C LYS A 59 8.19 7.77 -4.75
N TYR A 60 8.82 6.73 -4.23
CA TYR A 60 8.17 5.46 -3.93
C TYR A 60 7.92 5.28 -2.44
N ILE A 61 6.80 4.62 -2.13
CA ILE A 61 6.50 4.10 -0.80
C ILE A 61 6.42 2.57 -0.83
N ARG A 62 6.87 1.94 0.25
CA ARG A 62 6.70 0.53 0.54
C ARG A 62 5.61 0.35 1.59
N VAL A 63 4.55 -0.33 1.19
CA VAL A 63 3.37 -0.57 2.02
C VAL A 63 3.35 -2.04 2.44
N THR A 64 3.47 -2.32 3.73
CA THR A 64 3.33 -3.69 4.25
C THR A 64 1.85 -4.07 4.25
N VAL A 65 1.53 -5.28 3.78
CA VAL A 65 0.17 -5.83 3.82
C VAL A 65 -0.16 -6.21 5.26
N GLY A 66 -1.07 -5.44 5.86
CA GLY A 66 -1.54 -5.61 7.23
C GLY A 66 -2.83 -6.43 7.31
N ARG A 67 -3.58 -6.19 8.38
CA ARG A 67 -4.92 -6.74 8.59
C ARG A 67 -5.91 -6.06 7.65
N LYS A 68 -7.02 -6.74 7.38
CA LYS A 68 -8.10 -6.24 6.51
C LYS A 68 -8.59 -4.83 6.85
N LYS A 69 -8.65 -4.47 8.14
CA LYS A 69 -9.05 -3.13 8.61
C LYS A 69 -7.99 -2.09 8.26
N GLU A 70 -6.72 -2.35 8.59
CA GLU A 70 -5.59 -1.48 8.28
C GLU A 70 -5.46 -1.25 6.77
N ASN A 71 -5.58 -2.32 5.97
CA ASN A 71 -5.54 -2.22 4.50
C ASN A 71 -6.72 -1.41 3.96
N LYS A 72 -7.90 -1.49 4.57
CA LYS A 72 -9.07 -0.70 4.17
C LYS A 72 -8.87 0.79 4.47
N GLU A 73 -8.32 1.11 5.63
CA GLU A 73 -8.00 2.49 6.02
C GLU A 73 -6.94 3.08 5.07
N PHE A 74 -5.88 2.31 4.77
CA PHE A 74 -4.88 2.66 3.77
C PHE A 74 -5.49 2.93 2.38
N ILE A 75 -6.33 2.02 1.87
CA ILE A 75 -6.97 2.18 0.56
C ILE A 75 -7.80 3.46 0.50
N ASN A 76 -8.56 3.75 1.56
CA ASN A 76 -9.41 4.94 1.59
C ASN A 76 -8.58 6.22 1.60
N SER A 77 -7.62 6.33 2.53
CA SER A 77 -6.73 7.48 2.63
C SER A 77 -5.96 7.74 1.33
N LEU A 78 -5.42 6.70 0.69
CA LEU A 78 -4.70 6.85 -0.57
C LEU A 78 -5.63 7.26 -1.73
N LYS A 79 -6.87 6.76 -1.77
CA LYS A 79 -7.86 7.21 -2.77
C LYS A 79 -8.18 8.68 -2.62
N ASP A 80 -8.37 9.16 -1.39
CA ASP A 80 -8.67 10.56 -1.11
C ASP A 80 -7.50 11.44 -1.58
N PHE A 81 -6.26 11.08 -1.22
CA PHE A 81 -5.05 11.76 -1.69
C PHE A 81 -4.96 11.84 -3.23
N LEU A 82 -5.16 10.72 -3.92
CA LEU A 82 -5.07 10.65 -5.38
C LEU A 82 -6.19 11.44 -6.08
N ASN A 83 -7.37 11.56 -5.47
CA ASN A 83 -8.46 12.35 -6.02
C ASN A 83 -8.19 13.86 -5.90
N ASP A 84 -7.63 14.29 -4.78
CA ASP A 84 -7.30 15.70 -4.55
C ASP A 84 -6.16 16.19 -5.47
N HIS A 85 -5.24 15.29 -5.84
CA HIS A 85 -4.07 15.60 -6.68
C HIS A 85 -4.28 15.29 -8.18
N LYS A 86 -5.49 14.90 -8.58
CA LYS A 86 -5.90 14.74 -9.98
C LYS A 86 -6.53 16.01 -10.59
N ARG A 87 -6.53 17.14 -9.87
CA ARG A 87 -7.05 18.43 -10.33
C ARG A 87 -5.95 19.40 -10.75
#